data_AF-A0A238X038-F1
#
_entry.id   AF-A0A238X038-F1
#
_cell.length_a   1.000
_cell.length_b   1.000
_cell.length_c   1.000
_cell.angle_alpha   90.00
_cell.angle_beta   90.00
_cell.angle_gamma   90.00
#
_symmetry.space_group_name_H-M   'P 1'
#
loop_
_entity.id
_entity.type
_entity.pdbx_description
1 polymer ?
#
loop_
_entity_poly.entity_id
_entity_poly.type
_entity_poly.pdbx_seq_one_letter_code
_entity_poly.pdbx_strand_id
1 'polypeptide(L)' 'MTRIATPALLFTAAASPVLAHPGAHLHPHDGANWLTIVAALGVIAIAGRMVLTRVKGRK' A
#
# COMPACT_ATOMS: atom_id res chain seq x y z
N MET A 1 -17.91 12.00 6.21
CA MET A 1 -17.15 10.89 6.82
C MET A 1 -16.82 9.82 5.78
N THR A 2 -16.20 10.18 4.65
CA THR A 2 -16.12 9.32 3.44
C THR A 2 -14.68 8.98 3.02
N ARG A 3 -13.66 9.32 3.80
CA ARG A 3 -12.26 9.18 3.38
C ARG A 3 -11.54 7.93 3.88
N ILE A 4 -12.19 7.08 4.68
CA ILE A 4 -11.59 5.88 5.29
C ILE A 4 -12.07 4.59 4.61
N ALA A 5 -13.18 4.64 3.86
CA ALA A 5 -13.77 3.45 3.25
C ALA A 5 -12.94 2.87 2.08
N THR A 6 -12.18 3.72 1.37
CA THR A 6 -11.46 3.33 0.15
C THR A 6 -10.31 2.33 0.37
N PRO A 7 -9.39 2.51 1.35
CA PRO A 7 -8.32 1.53 1.56
C PRO A 7 -8.85 0.20 2.11
N ALA A 8 -9.89 0.22 2.95
CA ALA A 8 -10.50 -0.99 3.50
C ALA A 8 -11.15 -1.85 2.40
N LEU A 9 -11.82 -1.22 1.43
CA LEU A 9 -12.43 -1.92 0.29
C LEU A 9 -11.38 -2.54 -0.64
N LEU A 10 -10.25 -1.85 -0.85
CA LEU A 10 -9.14 -2.38 -1.65
C LEU A 10 -8.49 -3.58 -0.98
N PHE A 11 -8.34 -3.55 0.35
CA PHE A 11 -7.81 -4.67 1.13
C PHE A 11 -8.71 -5.92 1.07
N THR A 12 -10.03 -5.75 1.20
CA THR A 12 -10.96 -6.89 1.14
C THR A 12 -11.07 -7.48 -0.27
N ALA A 13 -11.01 -6.65 -1.32
CA ALA A 13 -10.99 -7.14 -2.70
C ALA A 13 -9.71 -7.93 -3.03
N ALA A 14 -8.55 -7.48 -2.54
CA ALA A 14 -7.26 -8.17 -2.76
C ALA A 14 -7.13 -9.51 -2.01
N ALA A 15 -7.90 -9.71 -0.93
CA ALA A 15 -7.93 -10.97 -0.18
C ALA A 15 -8.83 -12.06 -0.81
N SER A 16 -9.64 -11.70 -1.82
CA SER A 16 -10.60 -12.62 -2.48
C SER A 16 -9.98 -13.88 -3.13
N PRO A 17 -8.76 -13.89 -3.68
CA PRO A 17 -8.20 -15.10 -4.30
C PRO A 17 -7.92 -16.23 -3.31
N VAL A 18 -7.81 -15.93 -2.01
CA VAL A 18 -7.50 -16.94 -0.97
C VAL A 18 -8.70 -17.83 -0.63
N LEU A 19 -9.91 -17.41 -1.01
CA LEU A 19 -11.18 -18.08 -0.66
C LEU A 19 -11.65 -19.11 -1.71
N ALA A 20 -10.99 -19.19 -2.86
CA ALA A 20 -11.51 -19.93 -4.02
C ALA A 20 -11.10 -21.41 -4.09
N HIS A 21 -10.20 -21.91 -3.22
CA HIS A 21 -9.68 -23.27 -3.31
C HIS A 21 -9.65 -23.98 -1.94
N PRO A 22 -10.06 -25.26 -1.85
CA PRO A 22 -9.88 -26.08 -0.66
C PRO A 22 -8.47 -26.69 -0.61
N GLY A 23 -7.77 -26.60 0.52
CA GLY A 23 -6.44 -27.18 0.74
C GLY A 23 -5.68 -26.54 1.92
N ALA A 24 -4.63 -27.19 2.41
CA ALA A 24 -3.77 -26.60 3.45
C ALA A 24 -2.99 -25.42 2.87
N HIS A 25 -3.49 -24.21 3.08
CA HIS A 25 -2.80 -22.98 2.69
C HIS A 25 -1.62 -22.75 3.64
N LEU A 26 -0.44 -23.27 3.28
CA LEU A 26 0.81 -22.84 3.88
C LEU A 26 1.00 -21.37 3.53
N HIS A 27 0.82 -20.49 4.51
CA HIS A 27 1.15 -19.08 4.34
C HIS A 27 2.64 -19.01 3.96
N PRO A 28 3.04 -18.30 2.89
CA PRO A 28 4.44 -18.02 2.71
C PRO A 28 4.94 -17.28 3.96
N HIS A 29 5.91 -17.87 4.66
CA HIS A 29 6.61 -17.26 5.80
C HIS A 29 7.17 -15.88 5.43
N ASP A 30 7.34 -15.61 4.13
CA ASP A 30 7.87 -14.37 3.59
C ASP A 30 6.80 -13.45 2.97
N GLY A 31 5.64 -13.39 3.62
CA GLY A 31 4.52 -12.52 3.21
C GLY A 31 4.70 -11.04 3.58
N ALA A 32 5.86 -10.63 4.12
CA ALA A 32 6.09 -9.26 4.58
C ALA A 32 6.83 -8.37 3.56
N ASN A 33 7.38 -8.93 2.47
CA ASN A 33 8.18 -8.18 1.49
C ASN A 33 7.42 -7.01 0.82
N TRP A 34 6.09 -7.06 0.77
CA TRP A 34 5.28 -5.94 0.29
C TRP A 34 5.37 -4.69 1.19
N LEU A 35 5.64 -4.85 2.49
CA LEU A 35 5.85 -3.72 3.42
C LEU A 35 7.08 -2.91 3.00
N THR A 36 8.13 -3.57 2.51
CA THR A 36 9.32 -2.91 1.97
C THR A 36 8.97 -2.02 0.78
N ILE A 37 8.14 -2.52 -0.14
CA ILE A 37 7.67 -1.75 -1.31
C ILE A 37 6.83 -0.56 -0.85
N VAL A 38 5.88 -0.77 0.07
CA VAL A 38 5.02 0.29 0.61
C VAL A 38 5.85 1.36 1.33
N ALA A 39 6.85 0.96 2.12
CA ALA A 39 7.76 1.88 2.80
C ALA A 39 8.56 2.72 1.81
N ALA A 40 9.11 2.09 0.76
CA ALA A 40 9.84 2.78 -0.29
C ALA A 40 8.96 3.82 -1.01
N LEU A 41 7.73 3.45 -1.39
CA LEU A 41 6.78 4.37 -2.01
C LEU A 41 6.42 5.53 -1.07
N GLY A 42 6.26 5.27 0.22
CA GLY A 42 6.02 6.30 1.23
C GLY A 42 7.16 7.33 1.32
N VAL A 43 8.41 6.86 1.33
CA VAL A 43 9.59 7.73 1.33
C VAL A 43 9.65 8.59 0.07
N ILE A 44 9.42 7.99 -1.11
CA ILE A 44 9.40 8.71 -2.40
C ILE A 44 8.33 9.79 -2.40
N ALA A 45 7.13 9.49 -1.91
CA ALA A 45 6.03 10.45 -1.85
C ALA A 45 6.35 11.66 -0.95
N ILE A 46 6.95 11.42 0.22
CA ILE A 46 7.38 12.49 1.14
C ILE A 46 8.47 13.36 0.48
N ALA A 47 9.50 12.72 -0.09
CA ALA A 47 10.59 13.43 -0.77
C ALA A 47 10.07 14.28 -1.94
N GLY A 48 9.21 13.69 -2.78
CA GLY A 48 8.56 14.39 -3.89
C GLY A 48 7.77 15.62 -3.42
N ARG A 49 6.97 15.49 -2.35
CA ARG A 49 6.25 16.62 -1.76
C ARG A 49 7.19 17.72 -1.25
N MET A 50 8.30 17.36 -0.62
CA MET A 50 9.30 18.32 -0.15
C MET A 50 9.99 19.08 -1.30
N VAL A 51 10.23 18.42 -2.43
CA VAL A 51 10.78 19.07 -3.62
C VAL A 51 9.74 20.01 -4.25
N LEU A 52 8.52 19.53 -4.45
CA LEU A 52 7.44 20.31 -5.05
C LEU A 52 7.11 21.58 -4.24
N THR A 53 7.09 21.48 -2.92
CA THR A 53 6.87 22.64 -2.03
C THR A 53 8.00 23.66 -2.12
N ARG A 54 9.26 23.21 -2.18
CA ARG A 54 10.41 24.11 -2.39
C ARG A 54 10.38 24.79 -3.75
N VAL A 55 10.06 24.06 -4.82
CA VAL A 55 9.97 24.64 -6.17
C VAL A 55 8.83 25.65 -6.24
N LYS A 56 7.68 25.37 -5.63
CA LYS A 56 6.54 26.29 -5.58
C LYS A 56 6.85 27.57 -4.80
N GLY A 57 7.59 27.49 -3.69
CA GLY A 57 7.97 28.67 -2.91
C GLY A 57 9.10 29.51 -3.52
N ARG A 58 9.75 29.03 -4.59
CA ARG A 58 10.76 29.76 -5.37
C ARG A 58 10.20 30.43 -6.62
N LYS A 59 8.95 30.15 -6.98
CA LYS A 59 8.18 30.90 -7.98
C LYS A 59 7.40 31.99 -7.28
#